data_AF-D6RMY2-F1
#
_entry.id   AF-D6RMY2-F1
#
_cell.length_a   1.000
_cell.length_b   1.000
_cell.length_c   1.000
_cell.angle_alpha   90.00
_cell.angle_beta   90.00
_cell.angle_gamma   90.00
#
_symmetry.space_group_name_H-M   'P 1'
#
loop_
_entity.id
_entity.type
_entity.pdbx_description
1 polymer ?
#
loop_
_entity_poly.entity_id
_entity_poly.type
_entity_poly.pdbx_seq_one_letter_code
_entity_poly.pdbx_strand_id
1 'polypeptide(L)'
;MSDVVAFEGIAYLFFIRRTCITFLIITQLSFIAGIVASEAILFTTIIALLGAKLVYTTLVWGFVVVCVAIVLVFSGLYLKSVACVPSPWPSVIARCWFENSPPSYALYLPRTFYILLIAEVVATAVAITVGVRKHWREGSRIAVVLYRHGMIYYIALLGCTIINMVTNAPLHVSPISEIHACDTRKQTLDPHPKVGTTVTLYLSRNGDVRA
;
A
#
# COMPACT_ATOMS: atom_id res chain seq x y z
N MET A 1 -44.63 7.87 4.64
CA MET A 1 -43.86 6.97 5.55
C MET A 1 -42.66 6.37 4.82
N SER A 2 -42.77 6.02 3.54
CA SER A 2 -41.66 5.55 2.70
C SER A 2 -40.51 6.56 2.53
N ASP A 3 -40.78 7.86 2.51
CA ASP A 3 -39.74 8.90 2.31
C ASP A 3 -38.78 9.05 3.51
N VAL A 4 -39.25 8.73 4.71
CA VAL A 4 -38.44 8.82 5.94
C VAL A 4 -37.39 7.70 5.98
N VAL A 5 -37.75 6.51 5.50
CA VAL A 5 -36.84 5.34 5.43
C VAL A 5 -35.75 5.58 4.38
N ALA A 6 -36.07 6.25 3.27
CA ALA A 6 -35.10 6.60 2.24
C ALA A 6 -34.05 7.60 2.74
N PHE A 7 -34.44 8.58 3.56
CA PHE A 7 -33.53 9.60 4.08
C PHE A 7 -32.51 9.01 5.07
N GLU A 8 -32.94 8.12 5.98
CA GLU A 8 -32.02 7.45 6.90
C GLU A 8 -30.98 6.61 6.16
N GLY A 9 -31.38 5.87 5.12
CA GLY A 9 -30.47 5.03 4.33
C GLY A 9 -29.33 5.83 3.66
N ILE A 10 -29.62 7.03 3.17
CA ILE A 10 -28.63 7.91 2.52
C ILE A 10 -27.59 8.42 3.54
N ALA A 11 -28.03 8.80 4.74
CA ALA A 11 -27.14 9.28 5.79
C ALA A 11 -26.16 8.18 6.28
N TYR A 12 -26.66 6.94 6.46
CA TYR A 12 -25.83 5.80 6.83
C TYR A 12 -24.78 5.44 5.76
N LEU A 13 -25.16 5.44 4.48
CA LEU A 13 -24.23 5.20 3.37
C LEU A 13 -23.09 6.23 3.32
N PHE A 14 -23.42 7.50 3.58
CA PHE A 14 -22.43 8.56 3.60
C PHE A 14 -21.45 8.42 4.78
N PHE A 15 -21.95 8.04 5.95
CA PHE A 15 -21.13 7.81 7.14
C PHE A 15 -20.16 6.64 6.93
N ILE A 16 -20.65 5.51 6.43
CA ILE A 16 -19.84 4.31 6.18
C ILE A 16 -18.74 4.61 5.15
N ARG A 17 -19.08 5.28 4.05
CA ARG A 17 -18.11 5.66 3.02
C ARG A 17 -16.97 6.51 3.59
N ARG A 18 -17.28 7.49 4.45
CA ARG A 18 -16.26 8.32 5.10
C ARG A 18 -15.34 7.51 6.01
N THR A 19 -15.88 6.59 6.79
CA THR A 19 -15.09 5.75 7.70
C THR A 19 -14.15 4.81 6.94
N CYS A 20 -14.63 4.15 5.87
CA CYS A 20 -13.79 3.27 5.04
C CYS A 20 -12.61 4.02 4.41
N ILE A 21 -12.89 5.18 3.80
CA ILE A 21 -11.85 6.01 3.17
C ILE A 21 -10.84 6.49 4.21
N THR A 22 -11.33 6.93 5.38
CA THR A 22 -10.45 7.38 6.47
C THR A 22 -9.54 6.27 6.95
N PHE A 23 -10.07 5.06 7.15
CA PHE A 23 -9.28 3.91 7.58
C PHE A 23 -8.23 3.54 6.52
N LEU A 24 -8.59 3.51 5.24
CA LEU A 24 -7.66 3.28 4.13
C LEU A 24 -6.50 4.28 4.16
N ILE A 25 -6.80 5.57 4.34
CA ILE A 25 -5.79 6.62 4.44
C ILE A 25 -4.89 6.40 5.66
N ILE A 26 -5.45 6.07 6.82
CA ILE A 26 -4.67 5.83 8.05
C ILE A 26 -3.73 4.64 7.86
N THR A 27 -4.21 3.52 7.31
CA THR A 27 -3.38 2.34 7.06
C THR A 27 -2.24 2.67 6.09
N GLN A 28 -2.54 3.39 5.00
CA GLN A 28 -1.51 3.83 4.04
C GLN A 28 -0.48 4.77 4.67
N LEU A 29 -0.91 5.76 5.42
CA LEU A 29 0.00 6.68 6.11
C LEU A 29 0.86 5.98 7.16
N SER A 30 0.27 5.05 7.92
CA SER A 30 1.00 4.24 8.91
C SER A 30 2.06 3.38 8.23
N PHE A 31 1.73 2.79 7.08
CA PHE A 31 2.65 1.99 6.30
C PHE A 31 3.82 2.84 5.76
N ILE A 32 3.52 3.98 5.13
CA ILE A 32 4.53 4.93 4.64
C ILE A 32 5.42 5.41 5.80
N ALA A 33 4.82 5.78 6.94
CA ALA A 33 5.58 6.22 8.12
C ALA A 33 6.52 5.13 8.63
N GLY A 34 6.09 3.86 8.63
CA GLY A 34 6.93 2.72 8.99
C GLY A 34 8.14 2.57 8.06
N ILE A 35 7.93 2.69 6.74
CA ILE A 35 9.01 2.63 5.75
C ILE A 35 9.98 3.79 5.97
N VAL A 36 9.48 5.03 6.07
CA VAL A 36 10.33 6.22 6.26
C VAL A 36 11.13 6.13 7.56
N ALA A 37 10.53 5.63 8.64
CA ALA A 37 11.23 5.40 9.90
C ALA A 37 12.35 4.36 9.73
N SER A 38 12.09 3.25 9.02
CA SER A 38 13.11 2.22 8.76
C SER A 38 14.28 2.74 7.92
N GLU A 39 13.99 3.54 6.88
CA GLU A 39 15.01 4.18 6.05
C GLU A 39 15.83 5.21 6.86
N ALA A 40 15.17 6.05 7.66
CA ALA A 40 15.85 7.03 8.49
C ALA A 40 16.83 6.39 9.47
N ILE A 41 16.48 5.25 10.07
CA ILE A 41 17.38 4.47 10.91
C ILE A 41 18.57 4.00 10.09
N LEU A 42 18.33 3.39 8.92
CA LEU A 42 19.37 2.88 8.03
C LEU A 42 20.38 3.97 7.66
N PHE A 43 19.88 5.12 7.20
CA PHE A 43 20.72 6.26 6.84
C PHE A 43 21.47 6.87 8.02
N THR A 44 20.85 6.94 9.20
CA THR A 44 21.53 7.40 10.42
C THR A 44 22.71 6.51 10.76
N THR A 45 22.58 5.18 10.60
CA THR A 45 23.72 4.28 10.84
C THR A 45 24.84 4.46 9.80
N ILE A 46 24.50 4.70 8.52
CA ILE A 46 25.49 4.97 7.47
C ILE A 46 26.26 6.25 7.79
N ILE A 47 25.55 7.32 8.21
CA ILE A 47 26.16 8.60 8.59
C ILE A 47 27.11 8.42 9.79
N ALA A 48 26.68 7.65 10.80
CA ALA A 48 27.52 7.32 11.95
C ALA A 48 28.78 6.55 11.53
N LEU A 49 28.67 5.61 10.58
CA LEU A 49 29.81 4.85 10.04
C LEU A 49 30.77 5.74 9.23
N LEU A 50 30.26 6.70 8.45
CA LEU A 50 31.06 7.64 7.65
C LEU A 50 31.76 8.74 8.45
N GLY A 51 31.52 8.80 9.77
CA GLY A 51 32.10 9.83 10.64
C GLY A 51 31.43 11.19 10.50
N ALA A 52 30.13 11.21 10.18
CA ALA A 52 29.28 12.40 10.22
C ALA A 52 29.77 13.64 9.44
N LYS A 53 30.50 13.46 8.33
CA LYS A 53 30.89 14.60 7.48
C LYS A 53 29.64 15.22 6.84
N LEU A 54 29.50 16.55 6.97
CA LEU A 54 28.33 17.31 6.51
C LEU A 54 27.94 16.98 5.06
N VAL A 55 28.90 16.87 4.14
CA VAL A 55 28.64 16.60 2.73
C VAL A 55 27.88 15.28 2.53
N TYR A 56 28.29 14.20 3.19
CA TYR A 56 27.62 12.91 3.08
C TYR A 56 26.25 12.92 3.74
N THR A 57 26.14 13.58 4.90
CA THR A 57 24.86 13.75 5.60
C THR A 57 23.84 14.49 4.74
N THR A 58 24.24 15.59 4.08
CA THR A 58 23.36 16.37 3.20
C THR A 58 22.93 15.57 1.98
N LEU A 59 23.84 14.83 1.33
CA LEU A 59 23.50 14.00 0.17
C LEU A 59 22.51 12.88 0.55
N VAL A 60 22.74 12.22 1.67
CA VAL A 60 21.88 11.15 2.18
C VAL A 60 20.48 11.68 2.52
N TRP A 61 20.39 12.79 3.26
CA TRP A 61 19.09 13.40 3.57
C TRP A 61 18.36 13.90 2.33
N GLY A 62 19.08 14.47 1.35
CA GLY A 62 18.51 14.85 0.06
C GLY A 62 17.89 13.66 -0.66
N PHE A 63 18.58 12.52 -0.69
CA PHE A 63 18.05 11.28 -1.27
C PHE A 63 16.78 10.80 -0.56
N VAL A 64 16.77 10.78 0.78
CA VAL A 64 15.58 10.41 1.58
C VAL A 64 14.40 11.32 1.23
N VAL A 65 14.60 12.63 1.21
CA VAL A 65 13.53 13.60 0.91
C VAL A 65 12.95 13.35 -0.49
N VAL A 66 13.80 13.06 -1.48
CA VAL A 66 13.36 12.73 -2.85
C VAL A 66 12.54 11.43 -2.86
N CYS A 67 13.01 10.37 -2.19
CA CYS A 67 12.26 9.11 -2.11
C CYS A 67 10.90 9.31 -1.43
N VAL A 68 10.85 10.02 -0.30
CA VAL A 68 9.60 10.34 0.40
C VAL A 68 8.65 11.13 -0.50
N ALA A 69 9.15 12.14 -1.22
CA ALA A 69 8.34 12.93 -2.14
C ALA A 69 7.73 12.07 -3.25
N ILE A 70 8.51 11.17 -3.84
CA ILE A 70 8.04 10.21 -4.85
C ILE A 70 6.93 9.33 -4.25
N VAL A 71 7.18 8.70 -3.10
CA VAL A 71 6.20 7.82 -2.44
C VAL A 71 4.90 8.56 -2.15
N LEU A 72 4.96 9.80 -1.65
CA LEU A 72 3.78 10.61 -1.37
C LEU A 72 2.99 10.96 -2.63
N VAL A 73 3.66 11.33 -3.73
CA VAL A 73 3.00 11.62 -5.02
C VAL A 73 2.29 10.39 -5.56
N PHE A 74 2.97 9.24 -5.62
CA PHE A 74 2.37 8.00 -6.11
C PHE A 74 1.23 7.51 -5.20
N SER A 75 1.37 7.65 -3.88
CA SER A 75 0.31 7.29 -2.93
C SER A 75 -0.90 8.21 -3.06
N GLY A 76 -0.70 9.51 -3.28
CA GLY A 76 -1.78 10.45 -3.55
C GLY A 76 -2.52 10.14 -4.85
N LEU A 77 -1.78 9.78 -5.92
CA LEU A 77 -2.38 9.33 -7.18
C LEU A 77 -3.20 8.05 -7.01
N TYR A 78 -2.70 7.10 -6.21
CA TYR A 78 -3.43 5.88 -5.86
C TYR A 78 -4.70 6.19 -5.06
N LEU A 79 -4.61 7.02 -4.01
CA LEU A 79 -5.78 7.40 -3.21
C LEU A 79 -6.86 8.11 -4.05
N LYS A 80 -6.44 8.87 -5.08
CA LYS A 80 -7.38 9.52 -6.01
C LYS A 80 -8.13 8.52 -6.92
N SER A 81 -7.55 7.36 -7.22
CA SER A 81 -8.18 6.35 -8.08
C SER A 81 -9.08 5.37 -7.34
N VAL A 82 -9.02 5.35 -6.01
CA VAL A 82 -9.81 4.41 -5.21
C VAL A 82 -11.26 4.87 -5.14
N ALA A 83 -12.16 4.03 -5.65
CA ALA A 83 -13.60 4.16 -5.46
C ALA A 83 -14.11 3.06 -4.53
N CYS A 84 -15.00 3.42 -3.60
CA CYS A 84 -15.71 2.43 -2.80
C CYS A 84 -16.83 1.81 -3.64
N VAL A 85 -16.84 0.49 -3.74
CA VAL A 85 -17.85 -0.28 -4.47
C VAL A 85 -18.54 -1.22 -3.48
N PRO A 86 -19.84 -1.55 -3.65
CA PRO A 86 -20.49 -2.54 -2.81
C PRO A 86 -19.77 -3.89 -2.86
N SER A 87 -19.67 -4.58 -1.72
CA SER A 87 -19.10 -5.92 -1.67
C SER A 87 -19.94 -6.89 -2.52
N PRO A 88 -19.33 -7.75 -3.34
CA PRO A 88 -20.08 -8.77 -4.08
C PRO A 88 -20.69 -9.85 -3.18
N TRP A 89 -20.31 -9.90 -1.89
CA TRP A 89 -20.68 -10.94 -0.92
C TRP A 89 -21.35 -10.29 0.31
N PRO A 90 -22.53 -9.69 0.16
CA PRO A 90 -23.17 -8.90 1.22
C PRO A 90 -23.63 -9.75 2.43
N SER A 91 -23.73 -11.07 2.26
CA SER A 91 -24.32 -11.98 3.25
C SER A 91 -23.37 -12.42 4.36
N VAL A 92 -22.05 -12.40 4.14
CA VAL A 92 -21.09 -13.03 5.05
C VAL A 92 -20.45 -11.99 5.98
N ILE A 93 -19.89 -10.92 5.43
CA ILE A 93 -19.32 -9.82 6.20
C ILE A 93 -19.44 -8.54 5.39
N ALA A 94 -20.11 -7.58 6.02
CA ALA A 94 -19.99 -6.17 5.78
C ALA A 94 -18.52 -5.73 5.63
N ARG A 95 -17.92 -5.63 4.43
CA ARG A 95 -16.52 -5.21 4.21
C ARG A 95 -16.41 -4.01 3.27
N CYS A 96 -15.47 -3.11 3.53
CA CYS A 96 -15.15 -2.02 2.61
C CYS A 96 -14.44 -2.63 1.40
N TRP A 97 -15.10 -2.61 0.23
CA TRP A 97 -14.48 -3.06 -1.01
C TRP A 97 -14.03 -1.85 -1.83
N PHE A 98 -12.78 -1.91 -2.30
CA PHE A 98 -12.17 -0.85 -3.07
C PHE A 98 -11.87 -1.34 -4.47
N GLU A 99 -12.33 -0.60 -5.46
CA GLU A 99 -12.01 -0.83 -6.86
C GLU A 99 -11.28 0.39 -7.42
N ASN A 100 -10.25 0.15 -8.22
CA ASN A 100 -9.50 1.23 -8.86
C ASN A 100 -10.15 1.55 -10.19
N SER A 101 -10.61 2.79 -10.36
CA SER A 101 -11.15 3.28 -11.63
C SER A 101 -10.44 4.56 -12.06
N PRO A 102 -9.65 4.56 -13.15
CA PRO A 102 -9.43 3.45 -14.08
C PRO A 102 -8.41 2.40 -13.57
N PRO A 103 -8.45 1.15 -14.09
CA PRO A 103 -7.63 0.03 -13.60
C PRO A 103 -6.12 0.25 -13.77
N SER A 104 -5.71 1.12 -14.69
CA SER A 104 -4.30 1.50 -14.88
C SER A 104 -3.68 2.12 -13.62
N TYR A 105 -4.48 2.73 -12.75
CA TYR A 105 -3.98 3.35 -11.51
C TYR A 105 -3.63 2.32 -10.43
N ALA A 106 -4.17 1.10 -10.52
CA ALA A 106 -3.80 0.01 -9.62
C ALA A 106 -2.29 -0.32 -9.71
N LEU A 107 -1.64 0.00 -10.83
CA LEU A 107 -0.22 -0.22 -11.06
C LEU A 107 0.70 0.77 -10.33
N TYR A 108 0.18 1.91 -9.85
CA TYR A 108 1.00 2.88 -9.13
C TYR A 108 1.50 2.33 -7.79
N LEU A 109 0.65 1.60 -7.07
CA LEU A 109 0.99 1.00 -5.79
C LEU A 109 2.18 0.01 -5.90
N PRO A 110 2.16 -1.05 -6.74
CA PRO A 110 3.30 -1.95 -6.86
C PRO A 110 4.56 -1.25 -7.38
N ARG A 111 4.43 -0.23 -8.25
CA ARG A 111 5.58 0.58 -8.69
C ARG A 111 6.25 1.30 -7.53
N THR A 112 5.48 1.89 -6.62
CA THR A 112 6.02 2.51 -5.39
C THR A 112 6.79 1.50 -4.55
N PHE A 113 6.24 0.28 -4.38
CA PHE A 113 6.93 -0.81 -3.67
C PHE A 113 8.24 -1.23 -4.35
N TYR A 114 8.27 -1.32 -5.68
CA TYR A 114 9.51 -1.63 -6.40
C TYR A 114 10.58 -0.54 -6.24
N ILE A 115 10.19 0.74 -6.33
CA ILE A 115 11.13 1.86 -6.15
C ILE A 115 11.70 1.84 -4.73
N LEU A 116 10.86 1.65 -3.72
CA LEU A 116 11.28 1.53 -2.32
C LEU A 116 12.20 0.33 -2.10
N LEU A 117 11.85 -0.84 -2.64
CA LEU A 117 12.68 -2.03 -2.54
C LEU A 117 14.07 -1.81 -3.16
N ILE A 118 14.13 -1.18 -4.34
CA ILE A 118 15.41 -0.88 -5.00
C ILE A 118 16.23 0.09 -4.13
N ALA A 119 15.61 1.14 -3.60
CA ALA A 119 16.27 2.09 -2.71
C ALA A 119 16.81 1.39 -1.44
N GLU A 120 16.02 0.52 -0.82
CA GLU A 120 16.40 -0.26 0.35
C GLU A 120 17.58 -1.20 0.05
N VAL A 121 17.55 -1.92 -1.08
CA VAL A 121 18.63 -2.81 -1.52
C VAL A 121 19.92 -2.04 -1.75
N VAL A 122 19.85 -0.90 -2.44
CA VAL A 122 21.03 -0.06 -2.71
C VAL A 122 21.60 0.48 -1.40
N ALA A 123 20.74 1.00 -0.52
CA ALA A 123 21.19 1.55 0.77
C ALA A 123 21.81 0.46 1.66
N THR A 124 21.23 -0.74 1.68
CA THR A 124 21.78 -1.91 2.38
C THR A 124 23.14 -2.33 1.80
N ALA A 125 23.27 -2.37 0.47
CA ALA A 125 24.55 -2.68 -0.17
C ALA A 125 25.64 -1.64 0.16
N VAL A 126 25.29 -0.34 0.18
CA VAL A 126 26.20 0.73 0.62
C VAL A 126 26.58 0.57 2.09
N ALA A 127 25.62 0.29 2.98
CA ALA A 127 25.88 0.08 4.39
C ALA A 127 26.84 -1.10 4.62
N ILE A 128 26.64 -2.23 3.94
CA ILE A 128 27.49 -3.41 4.01
C ILE A 128 28.89 -3.09 3.49
N THR A 129 29.01 -2.51 2.31
CA THR A 129 30.31 -2.22 1.69
C THR A 129 31.13 -1.23 2.52
N VAL A 130 30.51 -0.17 3.04
CA VAL A 130 31.15 0.81 3.92
C VAL A 130 31.51 0.17 5.27
N GLY A 131 30.61 -0.61 5.86
CA GLY A 131 30.81 -1.31 7.12
C GLY A 131 31.99 -2.28 7.04
N VAL A 132 32.05 -3.11 5.99
CA VAL A 132 33.17 -4.04 5.75
C VAL A 132 34.47 -3.26 5.55
N ARG A 133 34.49 -2.25 4.68
CA ARG A 133 35.72 -1.48 4.43
C ARG A 133 36.27 -0.81 5.69
N LYS A 134 35.39 -0.31 6.57
CA LYS A 134 35.79 0.29 7.85
C LYS A 134 36.29 -0.75 8.85
N HIS A 135 35.61 -1.90 8.93
CA HIS A 135 36.01 -3.00 9.80
C HIS A 135 37.43 -3.47 9.51
N TRP A 136 37.80 -3.59 8.22
CA TRP A 136 39.14 -4.00 7.80
C TRP A 136 40.23 -2.98 8.09
N ARG A 137 39.89 -1.69 8.17
CA ARG A 137 40.89 -0.61 8.40
C ARG A 137 41.16 -0.36 9.88
N GLU A 138 40.11 -0.34 10.70
CA GLU A 138 40.22 0.16 12.07
C GLU A 138 40.29 -0.94 13.14
N GLY A 139 39.98 -2.20 12.81
CA GLY A 139 40.08 -3.33 13.76
C GLY A 139 39.27 -3.17 15.06
N SER A 140 38.38 -2.17 15.13
CA SER A 140 37.71 -1.78 16.37
C SER A 140 36.62 -2.78 16.74
N ARG A 141 36.67 -3.28 17.99
CA ARG A 141 35.66 -4.20 18.57
C ARG A 141 34.25 -3.61 18.58
N ILE A 142 34.10 -2.28 18.65
CA ILE A 142 32.78 -1.62 18.69
C ILE A 142 32.07 -1.74 17.34
N ALA A 143 32.82 -1.63 16.24
CA ALA A 143 32.27 -1.80 14.91
C ALA A 143 31.72 -3.22 14.69
N VAL A 144 32.35 -4.24 15.30
CA VAL A 144 31.91 -5.64 15.20
C VAL A 144 30.55 -5.85 15.87
N VAL A 145 30.35 -5.30 17.06
CA VAL A 145 29.08 -5.44 17.80
C VAL A 145 27.96 -4.71 17.06
N LEU A 146 28.20 -3.48 16.63
CA LEU A 146 27.21 -2.69 15.88
C LEU A 146 26.88 -3.36 14.54
N TYR A 147 27.88 -3.89 13.84
CA TYR A 147 27.70 -4.59 12.58
C TYR A 147 26.90 -5.89 12.75
N ARG A 148 27.18 -6.67 13.80
CA ARG A 148 26.47 -7.93 14.05
C ARG A 148 24.99 -7.72 14.36
N HIS A 149 24.66 -6.72 15.19
CA HIS A 149 23.25 -6.45 15.53
C HIS A 149 22.52 -5.67 14.42
N GLY A 150 23.18 -4.70 13.80
CA GLY A 150 22.61 -3.91 12.70
C GLY A 150 22.36 -4.75 11.44
N MET A 151 23.29 -5.62 11.03
CA MET A 151 23.09 -6.47 9.86
C MET A 151 21.92 -7.44 10.02
N ILE A 152 21.76 -8.04 11.19
CA ILE A 152 20.63 -8.96 11.44
C ILE A 152 19.31 -8.20 11.28
N TYR A 153 19.23 -6.97 11.78
CA TYR A 153 18.07 -6.12 11.60
C TYR A 153 17.80 -5.81 10.12
N TYR A 154 18.82 -5.47 9.33
CA TYR A 154 18.66 -5.21 7.89
C TYR A 154 18.24 -6.45 7.10
N ILE A 155 18.83 -7.62 7.41
CA ILE A 155 18.45 -8.88 6.76
C ILE A 155 17.00 -9.23 7.11
N ALA A 156 16.58 -9.01 8.36
CA ALA A 156 15.21 -9.24 8.79
C ALA A 156 14.22 -8.30 8.06
N LEU A 157 14.53 -7.01 7.96
CA LEU A 157 13.71 -6.04 7.22
C LEU A 157 13.61 -6.42 5.75
N LEU A 158 14.74 -6.67 5.09
CA LEU A 158 14.78 -7.08 3.68
C LEU A 158 13.99 -8.38 3.45
N GLY A 159 14.11 -9.33 4.38
CA GLY A 159 13.32 -10.56 4.38
C GLY A 159 11.82 -10.29 4.50
N CYS A 160 11.40 -9.43 5.42
CA CYS A 160 10.00 -9.01 5.55
C CYS A 160 9.48 -8.34 4.28
N THR A 161 10.27 -7.47 3.64
CA THR A 161 9.90 -6.80 2.38
C THR A 161 9.75 -7.81 1.24
N ILE A 162 10.67 -8.78 1.12
CA ILE A 162 10.58 -9.86 0.12
C ILE A 162 9.35 -10.74 0.37
N ILE A 163 9.11 -11.16 1.62
CA ILE A 163 7.93 -11.96 1.97
C ILE A 163 6.66 -11.20 1.60
N ASN A 164 6.58 -9.92 1.94
CA ASN A 164 5.44 -9.07 1.58
C ASN A 164 5.25 -8.96 0.07
N MET A 165 6.33 -8.89 -0.73
CA MET A 165 6.18 -8.92 -2.18
C MET A 165 5.69 -10.28 -2.68
N VAL A 166 6.28 -11.37 -2.19
CA VAL A 166 5.94 -12.73 -2.64
C VAL A 166 4.52 -13.11 -2.26
N THR A 167 4.03 -12.73 -1.09
CA THR A 167 2.65 -13.01 -0.68
C THR A 167 1.64 -12.20 -1.47
N ASN A 168 1.99 -10.97 -1.87
CA ASN A 168 1.09 -10.09 -2.62
C ASN A 168 1.18 -10.26 -4.15
N ALA A 169 2.27 -10.82 -4.68
CA ALA A 169 2.47 -11.04 -6.11
C ALA A 169 1.44 -11.98 -6.79
N PRO A 170 1.12 -13.18 -6.25
CA PRO A 170 0.21 -14.11 -6.92
C PRO A 170 -1.24 -13.65 -6.87
N LEU A 171 -1.60 -12.79 -5.92
CA LEU A 171 -2.98 -12.40 -5.72
C LEU A 171 -3.43 -11.34 -6.74
N HIS A 172 -2.56 -10.48 -7.30
CA HIS A 172 -3.00 -9.24 -7.98
C HIS A 172 -3.99 -8.39 -7.14
N VAL A 173 -4.28 -8.80 -5.92
CA VAL A 173 -5.14 -8.13 -4.96
C VAL A 173 -4.17 -7.42 -4.04
N SER A 174 -4.22 -6.09 -4.02
CA SER A 174 -3.40 -5.32 -3.08
C SER A 174 -3.73 -5.79 -1.65
N PRO A 175 -2.74 -5.92 -0.73
CA PRO A 175 -2.91 -6.43 0.64
C PRO A 175 -3.94 -5.67 1.50
N ILE A 176 -4.50 -4.60 0.96
CA ILE A 176 -5.40 -3.65 1.59
C ILE A 176 -6.88 -3.97 1.26
N SER A 177 -7.15 -5.00 0.45
CA SER A 177 -8.51 -5.41 0.10
C SER A 177 -9.30 -6.08 1.23
N GLU A 178 -8.65 -6.43 2.36
CA GLU A 178 -9.28 -7.10 3.49
C GLU A 178 -9.57 -6.18 4.69
N ILE A 179 -9.98 -4.94 4.44
CA ILE A 179 -10.38 -4.02 5.52
C ILE A 179 -11.88 -4.14 5.81
N HIS A 180 -12.20 -4.61 7.03
CA HIS A 180 -13.53 -4.53 7.67
C HIS A 180 -13.92 -3.04 7.89
N ALA A 181 -15.13 -2.50 7.73
CA ALA A 181 -16.47 -3.05 7.50
C ALA A 181 -17.40 -2.06 6.75
N CYS A 182 -18.33 -2.57 5.91
CA CYS A 182 -19.49 -1.85 5.35
C CYS A 182 -20.77 -2.64 5.63
N ASP A 183 -21.49 -2.33 6.71
CA ASP A 183 -22.71 -3.07 7.06
C ASP A 183 -23.88 -2.68 6.15
N THR A 184 -24.24 -3.61 5.25
CA THR A 184 -25.35 -3.49 4.29
C THR A 184 -26.64 -4.17 4.77
N ARG A 185 -26.83 -4.41 6.07
CA ARG A 185 -27.99 -5.16 6.58
C ARG A 185 -29.35 -4.43 6.55
N LYS A 186 -29.56 -3.44 5.67
CA LYS A 186 -30.90 -2.83 5.44
C LYS A 186 -31.26 -2.65 3.96
N GLN A 187 -30.92 -3.60 3.09
CA GLN A 187 -31.45 -3.66 1.72
C GLN A 187 -32.35 -4.87 1.42
N THR A 188 -32.56 -5.79 2.37
CA THR A 188 -33.36 -7.01 2.16
C THR A 188 -34.79 -6.95 2.70
N LEU A 189 -35.40 -5.76 2.78
CA LEU A 189 -36.83 -5.66 3.08
C LEU A 189 -37.53 -4.75 2.06
N ASP A 190 -37.62 -5.20 0.82
CA ASP A 190 -38.69 -4.77 -0.08
C ASP A 190 -39.39 -6.03 -0.65
N PRO A 191 -40.60 -6.38 -0.16
CA PRO A 191 -41.49 -7.25 -0.87
C PRO A 191 -42.24 -6.39 -1.88
N HIS A 192 -41.92 -6.47 -3.17
CA HIS A 192 -42.90 -6.55 -4.26
C HIS A 192 -42.23 -6.44 -5.65
N PRO A 193 -42.44 -7.43 -6.55
CA PRO A 193 -42.09 -7.30 -7.94
C PRO A 193 -43.13 -6.41 -8.63
N LYS A 194 -42.74 -5.21 -9.08
CA LYS A 194 -43.49 -4.52 -10.14
C LYS A 194 -42.91 -4.97 -11.48
N VAL A 195 -43.68 -5.85 -12.11
CA VAL A 195 -43.63 -6.22 -13.53
C VAL A 195 -43.53 -4.96 -14.38
N GLY A 196 -42.53 -4.89 -15.25
CA GLY A 196 -42.49 -3.93 -16.34
C GLY A 196 -41.17 -3.21 -16.55
N THR A 197 -40.05 -3.92 -16.73
CA THR A 197 -38.86 -3.31 -17.34
C THR A 197 -38.28 -4.26 -18.38
N THR A 198 -38.44 -3.88 -19.63
CA THR A 198 -37.93 -4.53 -20.83
C THR A 198 -36.42 -4.71 -20.73
N VAL A 199 -35.98 -5.95 -20.61
CA VAL A 199 -34.56 -6.32 -20.67
C VAL A 199 -34.13 -6.27 -22.13
N THR A 200 -33.39 -5.22 -22.50
CA THR A 200 -32.71 -5.16 -23.81
C THR A 200 -31.50 -6.09 -23.74
N LEU A 201 -31.67 -7.32 -24.23
CA LEU A 201 -30.60 -8.30 -24.40
C LEU A 201 -29.64 -7.80 -25.50
N TYR A 202 -28.40 -7.47 -25.12
CA TYR A 202 -27.30 -7.37 -26.08
C TYR A 202 -26.89 -8.80 -26.48
N LEU A 203 -27.46 -9.28 -27.59
CA LEU A 203 -26.99 -10.47 -28.29
C LEU A 203 -25.56 -10.23 -28.80
N SER A 204 -24.59 -10.84 -28.13
CA SER A 204 -23.23 -11.00 -28.66
C SER A 204 -23.28 -11.91 -29.88
N ARG A 205 -23.17 -11.29 -31.06
CA ARG A 205 -23.19 -11.94 -32.38
C ARG A 205 -21.84 -12.64 -32.58
N ASN A 206 -21.74 -13.90 -32.15
CA ASN A 206 -20.66 -14.79 -32.55
C ASN A 206 -20.79 -15.06 -34.06
N GLY A 207 -19.97 -14.37 -34.86
CA GLY A 207 -19.77 -14.66 -36.27
C GLY A 207 -18.72 -15.74 -36.41
N ASP A 208 -19.15 -16.97 -36.69
CA ASP A 208 -18.28 -18.06 -37.15
C ASP A 208 -18.80 -18.47 -38.54
N VAL A 209 -18.10 -18.02 -39.57
CA VAL A 209 -18.29 -18.44 -40.97
C VAL A 209 -17.03 -19.20 -41.33
N ARG A 210 -17.14 -20.53 -41.45
CA ARG A 210 -16.18 -21.34 -42.20
C ARG A 210 -16.82 -21.76 -43.52
N ALA A 211 -16.09 -21.48 -44.59
CA ALA A 211 -16.32 -21.95 -45.95
C ALA A 211 -15.81 -23.39 -46.12
#